data_AF-A0A2I0NKM8-F1
#
_entry.id   AF-A0A2I0NKM8-F1
#
_cell.length_a   1.000
_cell.length_b   1.000
_cell.length_c   1.000
_cell.angle_alpha   90.00
_cell.angle_beta   90.00
_cell.angle_gamma   90.00
#
_symmetry.space_group_name_H-M   'P 1'
#
loop_
_entity.id
_entity.type
_entity.pdbx_description
1 polymer ?
#
loop_
_entity_poly.entity_id
_entity_poly.type
_entity_poly.pdbx_seq_one_letter_code
_entity_poly.pdbx_strand_id
1 'polypeptide(L)'
;MKERMVVFLLIVLLFLLSGCIGANDSTDNSGAVDEYYQKEVPDVKTPPAAPDITETRIEPDAERLLIDNISVDLDSYYGKGWSHLYQLDELDCSRMSTYFWDYVRTEYKVAPKIIVSYERQHAWLALKVKDVGNSTKFRKWTYNNVDYYFLEATVPKIVADDNAVFVINGKKYTSAEFYNSTIYVFDTPQEANDFHADYTRMGGWNQEFRMRKYDLDKIAELLNS
;
A
#
# COMPACT_ATOMS: atom_id res chain seq x y z
N MET A 1 -53.27 9.94 7.34
CA MET A 1 -52.66 11.16 7.94
C MET A 1 -52.17 10.95 9.38
N LYS A 2 -52.90 10.22 10.25
CA LYS A 2 -52.47 9.98 11.65
C LYS A 2 -51.13 9.21 11.78
N GLU A 3 -50.85 8.23 10.91
CA GLU A 3 -49.64 7.40 11.03
C GLU A 3 -48.34 8.13 10.61
N ARG A 4 -48.41 9.08 9.68
CA ARG A 4 -47.25 9.89 9.28
C ARG A 4 -46.86 10.94 10.32
N MET A 5 -47.79 11.29 11.21
CA MET A 5 -47.57 12.27 12.28
C MET A 5 -46.81 11.65 13.48
N VAL A 6 -46.97 10.34 13.71
CA VAL A 6 -46.28 9.61 14.79
C VAL A 6 -44.79 9.43 14.49
N VAL A 7 -44.43 9.17 13.22
CA VAL A 7 -43.04 9.00 12.81
C VAL A 7 -42.26 10.32 12.88
N PHE A 8 -42.89 11.44 12.50
CA PHE A 8 -42.26 12.76 12.60
C PHE A 8 -42.02 13.18 14.07
N LEU A 9 -42.93 12.83 14.99
CA LEU A 9 -42.77 13.15 16.41
C LEU A 9 -41.62 12.36 17.06
N LEU A 10 -41.36 11.13 16.62
CA LEU A 10 -40.27 10.27 17.11
C LEU A 10 -38.88 10.75 16.66
N ILE A 11 -38.76 11.26 15.43
CA ILE A 11 -37.48 11.77 14.91
C ILE A 11 -37.10 13.08 15.62
N VAL A 12 -38.07 13.97 15.88
CA VAL A 12 -37.81 15.23 16.60
C VAL A 12 -37.44 14.98 18.07
N LEU A 13 -38.00 13.93 18.71
CA LEU A 13 -37.65 13.58 20.10
C LEU A 13 -36.21 13.06 20.24
N LEU A 14 -35.67 12.41 19.21
CA LEU A 14 -34.30 11.86 19.22
C LEU A 14 -33.21 12.93 19.08
N PHE A 15 -33.51 14.08 18.47
CA PHE A 15 -32.56 15.19 18.34
C PHE A 15 -32.52 16.14 19.55
N LEU A 16 -33.47 16.04 20.49
CA LEU A 16 -33.59 16.94 21.64
C LEU A 16 -32.95 16.42 22.94
N LEU A 17 -32.32 15.24 22.94
CA LEU A 17 -31.76 14.60 24.14
C LEU A 17 -30.22 14.51 24.21
N SER A 18 -29.50 15.19 23.33
CA SER A 18 -28.03 15.32 23.45
C SER A 18 -27.62 16.79 23.39
N GLY A 19 -28.09 17.55 24.38
CA GLY A 19 -27.58 18.87 24.69
C GLY A 19 -26.21 18.81 25.38
N CYS A 20 -25.27 19.56 24.81
CA CYS A 20 -24.32 20.53 25.40
C CYS A 20 -23.67 20.32 26.78
N ILE A 21 -22.38 20.69 26.86
CA ILE A 21 -21.63 21.50 27.89
C ILE A 21 -20.14 21.11 27.75
N GLY A 22 -19.10 21.95 27.76
CA GLY A 22 -18.86 23.39 27.93
C GLY A 22 -17.41 23.67 27.48
N ALA A 23 -17.12 24.80 26.84
CA ALA A 23 -16.70 26.07 27.45
C ALA A 23 -15.18 26.19 27.73
N ASN A 24 -14.57 27.07 26.94
CA ASN A 24 -13.57 28.09 27.26
C ASN A 24 -12.14 27.77 27.76
N ASP A 25 -11.22 28.38 27.01
CA ASP A 25 -10.26 29.42 27.43
C ASP A 25 -8.76 29.11 27.50
N SER A 26 -8.02 30.05 26.90
CA SER A 26 -6.61 30.44 27.13
C SER A 26 -5.55 29.47 26.58
N THR A 27 -4.43 29.89 25.98
CA THR A 27 -3.67 31.13 26.18
C THR A 27 -2.69 31.31 25.01
N ASP A 28 -2.45 32.55 24.61
CA ASP A 28 -1.19 33.00 24.01
C ASP A 28 0.01 32.48 24.82
N ASN A 29 1.10 32.04 24.16
CA ASN A 29 2.34 32.80 24.27
C ASN A 29 3.40 32.41 23.24
N SER A 30 4.08 33.48 22.82
CA SER A 30 5.39 33.60 22.21
C SER A 30 6.44 32.51 22.51
N GLY A 31 7.22 32.20 21.48
CA GLY A 31 8.46 31.44 21.56
C GLY A 31 9.30 31.69 20.31
N ALA A 32 10.05 32.78 20.34
CA ALA A 32 11.00 33.18 19.32
C ALA A 32 12.22 32.26 19.30
N VAL A 33 12.66 31.94 18.08
CA VAL A 33 14.03 31.69 17.58
C VAL A 33 14.90 30.69 18.35
N ASP A 34 15.31 29.62 17.67
CA ASP A 34 16.72 29.24 17.75
C ASP A 34 17.28 28.83 16.38
N GLU A 35 18.41 29.46 16.10
CA GLU A 35 19.15 29.54 14.86
C GLU A 35 20.02 28.28 14.73
N TYR A 36 19.76 27.43 13.73
CA TYR A 36 20.63 26.26 13.51
C TYR A 36 21.96 26.71 12.92
N TYR A 37 23.00 26.60 13.75
CA TYR A 37 24.40 26.81 13.42
C TYR A 37 24.80 25.96 12.20
N GLN A 38 24.94 26.58 11.02
CA GLN A 38 25.65 25.97 9.91
C GLN A 38 27.14 26.00 10.23
N LYS A 39 27.71 24.82 10.48
CA LYS A 39 29.16 24.66 10.53
C LYS A 39 29.70 24.73 9.11
N GLU A 40 30.31 25.86 8.74
CA GLU A 40 31.10 25.99 7.52
C GLU A 40 32.19 24.91 7.51
N VAL A 41 32.16 24.06 6.47
CA VAL A 41 33.21 23.09 6.20
C VAL A 41 34.38 23.85 5.57
N PRO A 42 35.62 23.73 6.07
CA PRO A 42 36.75 24.47 5.52
C PRO A 42 37.04 24.07 4.07
N ASP A 43 37.32 25.09 3.27
CA ASP A 43 37.68 25.04 1.84
C ASP A 43 38.98 24.23 1.64
N VAL A 44 38.87 22.99 1.17
CA VAL A 44 40.01 22.14 0.83
C VAL A 44 40.40 22.39 -0.62
N LYS A 45 41.44 23.20 -0.83
CA LYS A 45 42.07 23.39 -2.14
C LYS A 45 42.80 22.11 -2.55
N THR A 46 42.31 21.44 -3.59
CA THR A 46 42.96 20.28 -4.21
C THR A 46 43.64 20.69 -5.52
N PRO A 47 44.89 20.26 -5.80
CA PRO A 47 45.61 20.59 -7.04
C PRO A 47 44.91 20.07 -8.32
N PRO A 48 45.17 20.67 -9.50
CA PRO A 48 44.48 20.32 -10.74
C PRO A 48 44.77 18.89 -11.22
N ALA A 49 43.73 18.29 -11.81
CA ALA A 49 43.61 16.89 -12.18
C ALA A 49 44.68 16.38 -13.17
N ALA A 50 45.14 15.15 -12.94
CA ALA A 50 45.80 14.32 -13.93
C ALA A 50 44.75 13.65 -14.85
N PRO A 51 45.07 13.38 -16.13
CA PRO A 51 44.08 12.98 -17.11
C PRO A 51 43.49 11.59 -16.86
N ASP A 52 42.21 11.53 -17.20
CA ASP A 52 41.27 10.43 -17.26
C ASP A 52 41.84 9.17 -17.92
N ILE A 53 41.88 8.08 -17.14
CA ILE A 53 41.91 6.72 -17.67
C ILE A 53 40.65 6.06 -17.12
N THR A 54 39.68 5.92 -18.01
CA THR A 54 38.45 5.17 -17.85
C THR A 54 38.78 3.68 -17.68
N GLU A 55 39.22 3.29 -16.50
CA GLU A 55 38.97 1.93 -16.01
C GLU A 55 37.60 1.96 -15.37
N THR A 56 36.65 1.32 -16.05
CA THR A 56 35.35 0.97 -15.51
C THR A 56 35.60 0.10 -14.27
N ARG A 57 35.70 0.75 -13.11
CA ARG A 57 35.53 0.10 -11.83
C ARG A 57 34.11 -0.42 -11.84
N ILE A 58 33.97 -1.70 -12.21
CA ILE A 58 32.80 -2.47 -11.85
C ILE A 58 32.82 -2.47 -10.33
N GLU A 59 32.04 -1.56 -9.74
CA GLU A 59 31.73 -1.60 -8.32
C GLU A 59 31.27 -3.04 -8.01
N PRO A 60 31.93 -3.74 -7.08
CA PRO A 60 31.47 -5.06 -6.67
C PRO A 60 30.05 -4.87 -6.10
N ASP A 61 29.08 -5.52 -6.74
CA ASP A 61 27.65 -5.57 -6.40
C ASP A 61 27.25 -4.61 -5.26
N ALA A 62 26.74 -3.43 -5.62
CA ALA A 62 25.95 -2.64 -4.68
C ALA A 62 24.93 -3.60 -4.06
N GLU A 63 25.09 -3.93 -2.78
CA GLU A 63 24.37 -4.98 -2.08
C GLU A 63 22.89 -4.83 -2.43
N ARG A 64 22.37 -5.75 -3.27
CA ARG A 64 21.02 -5.60 -3.81
C ARG A 64 20.07 -5.56 -2.63
N LEU A 65 19.36 -4.44 -2.49
CA LEU A 65 18.41 -4.26 -1.40
C LEU A 65 17.35 -5.36 -1.51
N LEU A 66 16.79 -5.78 -0.36
CA LEU A 66 15.77 -6.84 -0.34
C LEU A 66 14.60 -6.51 -1.29
N ILE A 67 14.19 -5.24 -1.35
CA ILE A 67 13.15 -4.77 -2.27
C ILE A 67 13.50 -4.95 -3.75
N ASP A 68 14.78 -4.86 -4.12
CA ASP A 68 15.23 -5.12 -5.49
C ASP A 68 15.08 -6.61 -5.83
N ASN A 69 15.39 -7.51 -4.89
CA ASN A 69 15.20 -8.96 -5.09
C ASN A 69 13.72 -9.33 -5.18
N ILE A 70 12.89 -8.77 -4.29
CA ILE A 70 11.43 -8.94 -4.36
C ILE A 70 10.90 -8.48 -5.72
N SER A 71 11.36 -7.34 -6.23
CA SER A 71 10.94 -6.84 -7.54
C SER A 71 11.30 -7.79 -8.68
N VAL A 72 12.51 -8.37 -8.67
CA VAL A 72 12.95 -9.33 -9.70
C VAL A 72 12.08 -10.58 -9.70
N ASP A 73 11.72 -11.10 -8.51
CA ASP A 73 10.83 -12.25 -8.43
C ASP A 73 9.43 -11.92 -8.96
N LEU A 74 8.88 -10.76 -8.60
CA LEU A 74 7.58 -10.30 -9.11
C LEU A 74 7.57 -10.20 -10.65
N ASP A 75 8.67 -9.73 -11.26
CA ASP A 75 8.83 -9.73 -12.72
C ASP A 75 8.77 -11.13 -13.32
N SER A 76 9.28 -12.16 -12.62
CA SER A 76 9.15 -13.56 -13.04
C SER A 76 7.70 -14.02 -13.06
N TYR A 77 6.92 -13.71 -12.01
CA TYR A 77 5.48 -13.99 -11.97
C TYR A 77 4.74 -13.28 -13.12
N TYR A 78 5.06 -12.00 -13.35
CA TYR A 78 4.49 -11.26 -14.46
C TYR A 78 4.79 -11.93 -15.81
N GLY A 79 6.05 -12.31 -16.04
CA GLY A 79 6.48 -12.99 -17.27
C GLY A 79 5.81 -14.35 -17.51
N LYS A 80 5.41 -15.05 -16.44
CA LYS A 80 4.65 -16.31 -16.53
C LYS A 80 3.16 -16.12 -16.78
N GLY A 81 2.68 -14.88 -16.92
CA GLY A 81 1.27 -14.60 -17.20
C GLY A 81 0.38 -14.54 -15.96
N TRP A 82 0.94 -14.28 -14.78
CA TRP A 82 0.18 -14.13 -13.53
C TRP A 82 -1.04 -13.20 -13.67
N SER A 83 -0.86 -12.05 -14.34
CA SER A 83 -1.93 -11.07 -14.53
C SER A 83 -3.13 -11.62 -15.30
N HIS A 84 -2.98 -12.70 -16.08
CA HIS A 84 -4.10 -13.35 -16.78
C HIS A 84 -5.06 -14.03 -15.81
N LEU A 85 -4.56 -14.58 -14.69
CA LEU A 85 -5.43 -15.18 -13.66
C LEU A 85 -6.42 -14.15 -13.12
N TYR A 86 -6.00 -12.87 -13.02
CA TYR A 86 -6.89 -11.79 -12.65
C TYR A 86 -7.83 -11.37 -13.77
N GLN A 87 -7.31 -11.19 -14.99
CA GLN A 87 -8.10 -10.72 -16.14
C GLN A 87 -9.17 -11.71 -16.60
N LEU A 88 -8.99 -13.00 -16.30
CA LEU A 88 -9.94 -14.07 -16.60
C LEU A 88 -10.88 -14.39 -15.41
N ASP A 89 -10.89 -13.55 -14.37
CA ASP A 89 -11.67 -13.72 -13.14
C ASP A 89 -11.40 -15.06 -12.42
N GLU A 90 -10.22 -15.64 -12.63
CA GLU A 90 -9.85 -16.90 -12.00
C GLU A 90 -9.42 -16.70 -10.54
N LEU A 91 -8.62 -15.66 -10.30
CA LEU A 91 -8.23 -15.17 -8.98
C LEU A 91 -8.56 -13.68 -8.87
N ASP A 92 -9.12 -13.26 -7.75
CA ASP A 92 -9.36 -11.84 -7.45
C ASP A 92 -8.17 -11.20 -6.74
N CYS A 93 -8.20 -9.86 -6.60
CA CYS A 93 -7.13 -9.11 -5.94
C CYS A 93 -6.92 -9.48 -4.47
N SER A 94 -7.97 -9.93 -3.75
CA SER A 94 -7.85 -10.40 -2.36
C SER A 94 -7.05 -11.71 -2.27
N ARG A 95 -7.35 -12.70 -3.12
CA ARG A 95 -6.61 -13.98 -3.17
C ARG A 95 -5.19 -13.79 -3.67
N MET A 96 -4.98 -12.97 -4.71
CA MET A 96 -3.62 -12.66 -5.19
C MET A 96 -2.77 -11.94 -4.14
N SER A 97 -3.35 -10.98 -3.42
CA SER A 97 -2.68 -10.31 -2.30
C SER A 97 -2.37 -11.30 -1.18
N THR A 98 -3.27 -12.24 -0.90
CA THR A 98 -3.05 -13.30 0.10
C THR A 98 -1.86 -14.18 -0.28
N TYR A 99 -1.76 -14.58 -1.56
CA TYR A 99 -0.63 -15.36 -2.05
C TYR A 99 0.69 -14.62 -1.87
N PHE A 100 0.78 -13.36 -2.35
CA PHE A 100 2.03 -12.60 -2.22
C PHE A 100 2.34 -12.20 -0.77
N TRP A 101 1.34 -12.06 0.10
CA TRP A 101 1.55 -11.83 1.51
C TRP A 101 2.29 -13.01 2.14
N ASP A 102 1.88 -14.25 1.83
CA ASP A 102 2.54 -15.45 2.32
C ASP A 102 3.90 -15.65 1.67
N TYR A 103 4.01 -15.47 0.34
CA TYR A 103 5.27 -15.55 -0.40
C TYR A 103 6.36 -14.63 0.19
N VAL A 104 6.03 -13.34 0.38
CA VAL A 104 7.01 -12.37 0.91
C VAL A 104 7.40 -12.72 2.35
N ARG A 105 6.47 -13.24 3.16
CA ARG A 105 6.79 -13.69 4.53
C ARG A 105 7.68 -14.92 4.56
N THR A 106 7.40 -15.88 3.70
CA THR A 106 8.08 -17.18 3.68
C THR A 106 9.46 -17.05 3.06
N GLU A 107 9.57 -16.41 1.90
CA GLU A 107 10.85 -16.29 1.17
C GLU A 107 11.75 -15.19 1.75
N TYR A 108 11.18 -14.03 2.10
CA TYR A 108 11.96 -12.85 2.47
C TYR A 108 11.96 -12.53 3.97
N LYS A 109 11.16 -13.24 4.78
CA LYS A 109 10.99 -12.99 6.23
C LYS A 109 10.53 -11.55 6.56
N VAL A 110 9.88 -10.90 5.61
CA VAL A 110 9.26 -9.58 5.77
C VAL A 110 7.80 -9.76 6.14
N ALA A 111 7.22 -8.85 6.91
CA ALA A 111 5.79 -8.85 7.22
C ALA A 111 5.06 -7.76 6.42
N PRO A 112 4.54 -8.05 5.20
CA PRO A 112 3.72 -7.12 4.46
C PRO A 112 2.45 -6.78 5.23
N LYS A 113 1.94 -5.58 4.98
CA LYS A 113 0.57 -5.21 5.34
C LYS A 113 -0.34 -5.48 4.16
N ILE A 114 -1.56 -5.92 4.44
CA ILE A 114 -2.64 -5.98 3.46
C ILE A 114 -3.37 -4.65 3.51
N ILE A 115 -3.50 -4.01 2.36
CA ILE A 115 -4.21 -2.75 2.22
C ILE A 115 -5.48 -3.00 1.44
N VAL A 116 -6.60 -2.49 1.94
CA VAL A 116 -7.92 -2.68 1.35
C VAL A 116 -8.58 -1.34 1.15
N SER A 117 -9.05 -1.08 -0.07
CA SER A 117 -9.92 0.05 -0.37
C SER A 117 -11.29 -0.45 -0.81
N TYR A 118 -12.29 -0.28 0.05
CA TYR A 118 -13.67 -0.64 -0.27
C TYR A 118 -14.30 0.30 -1.29
N GLU A 119 -13.88 1.58 -1.29
CA GLU A 119 -14.28 2.56 -2.30
C GLU A 119 -13.81 2.11 -3.69
N ARG A 120 -12.59 1.57 -3.78
CA ARG A 120 -11.99 1.10 -5.03
C ARG A 120 -12.22 -0.37 -5.33
N GLN A 121 -12.81 -1.11 -4.39
CA GLN A 121 -13.03 -2.56 -4.48
C GLN A 121 -11.74 -3.30 -4.86
N HIS A 122 -10.65 -2.95 -4.19
CA HIS A 122 -9.32 -3.45 -4.51
C HIS A 122 -8.48 -3.69 -3.26
N ALA A 123 -7.58 -4.67 -3.38
CA ALA A 123 -6.60 -5.01 -2.35
C ALA A 123 -5.19 -5.09 -2.95
N TRP A 124 -4.22 -4.65 -2.16
CA TRP A 124 -2.80 -4.69 -2.51
C TRP A 124 -1.96 -4.90 -1.24
N LEU A 125 -0.64 -4.97 -1.41
CA LEU A 125 0.29 -5.11 -0.29
C LEU A 125 1.13 -3.86 -0.09
N ALA A 126 1.49 -3.59 1.15
CA ALA A 126 2.45 -2.55 1.51
C ALA A 126 3.65 -3.15 2.25
N LEU A 127 4.84 -2.84 1.78
CA LEU A 127 6.11 -3.26 2.38
C LEU A 127 6.76 -2.07 3.08
N LYS A 128 7.05 -2.18 4.38
CA LYS A 128 7.71 -1.09 5.11
C LYS A 128 9.10 -0.88 4.57
N VAL A 129 9.44 0.35 4.18
CA VAL A 129 10.76 0.70 3.60
C VAL A 129 11.91 0.26 4.52
N LYS A 130 11.75 0.45 5.83
CA LYS A 130 12.75 0.05 6.82
C LYS A 130 13.01 -1.46 6.90
N ASP A 131 12.07 -2.30 6.46
CA ASP A 131 12.16 -3.76 6.55
C ASP A 131 12.73 -4.36 5.25
N VAL A 132 12.70 -3.62 4.13
CA VAL A 132 13.10 -4.10 2.80
C VAL A 132 14.22 -3.30 2.12
N GLY A 133 14.68 -2.22 2.75
CA GLY A 133 15.72 -1.33 2.24
C GLY A 133 15.17 -0.13 1.47
N ASN A 134 15.79 1.03 1.66
CA ASN A 134 15.38 2.30 1.05
C ASN A 134 15.97 2.47 -0.35
N SER A 135 15.31 1.88 -1.34
CA SER A 135 15.59 2.05 -2.77
C SER A 135 14.99 3.35 -3.32
N THR A 136 15.74 4.02 -4.19
CA THR A 136 15.29 5.20 -4.95
C THR A 136 14.54 4.84 -6.23
N LYS A 137 14.53 3.56 -6.62
CA LYS A 137 13.86 3.08 -7.84
C LYS A 137 12.34 3.02 -7.72
N PHE A 138 11.84 2.91 -6.48
CA PHE A 138 10.44 2.67 -6.20
C PHE A 138 9.78 3.86 -5.52
N ARG A 139 8.50 4.05 -5.80
CA ARG A 139 7.71 5.12 -5.20
C ARG A 139 7.37 4.77 -3.76
N LYS A 140 7.74 5.68 -2.86
CA LYS A 140 7.36 5.62 -1.44
C LYS A 140 6.04 6.33 -1.23
N TRP A 141 5.21 5.72 -0.40
CA TRP A 141 3.97 6.28 0.13
C TRP A 141 4.05 6.28 1.66
N THR A 142 3.87 7.45 2.27
CA THR A 142 3.92 7.61 3.73
C THR A 142 2.52 7.57 4.30
N TYR A 143 2.29 6.67 5.25
CA TYR A 143 1.02 6.53 5.96
C TYR A 143 1.28 6.36 7.46
N ASN A 144 0.61 7.17 8.29
CA ASN A 144 0.80 7.21 9.75
C ASN A 144 2.29 7.26 10.16
N ASN A 145 3.06 8.17 9.55
CA ASN A 145 4.50 8.37 9.80
C ASN A 145 5.38 7.14 9.50
N VAL A 146 4.90 6.21 8.69
CA VAL A 146 5.69 5.06 8.22
C VAL A 146 5.72 5.07 6.70
N ASP A 147 6.92 4.92 6.14
CA ASP A 147 7.11 4.81 4.70
C ASP A 147 6.90 3.38 4.23
N TYR A 148 6.15 3.23 3.15
CA TYR A 148 5.85 1.96 2.49
C TYR A 148 6.17 2.01 0.99
N TYR A 149 6.51 0.85 0.44
CA TYR A 149 6.38 0.56 -0.98
C TYR A 149 5.06 -0.13 -1.26
N PHE A 150 4.40 0.25 -2.36
CA PHE A 150 3.19 -0.40 -2.86
C PHE A 150 3.57 -1.58 -3.75
N LEU A 151 3.06 -2.76 -3.41
CA LEU A 151 3.13 -3.95 -4.24
C LEU A 151 1.75 -4.23 -4.81
N GLU A 152 1.60 -4.07 -6.13
CA GLU A 152 0.37 -4.42 -6.84
C GLU A 152 0.36 -5.94 -7.06
N ALA A 153 -0.62 -6.65 -6.50
CA ALA A 153 -0.66 -8.10 -6.56
C ALA A 153 -1.26 -8.64 -7.86
N THR A 154 -2.17 -7.89 -8.50
CA THR A 154 -2.83 -8.33 -9.75
C THR A 154 -1.96 -8.17 -10.98
N VAL A 155 -1.03 -7.21 -10.92
CA VAL A 155 0.04 -6.99 -11.87
C VAL A 155 1.31 -6.96 -11.04
N PRO A 156 1.93 -8.12 -10.76
CA PRO A 156 2.93 -8.30 -9.71
C PRO A 156 4.12 -7.39 -9.98
N LYS A 157 4.19 -6.29 -9.22
CA LYS A 157 5.32 -5.35 -9.25
C LYS A 157 5.32 -4.45 -8.03
N ILE A 158 6.49 -3.89 -7.73
CA ILE A 158 6.61 -2.73 -6.87
C ILE A 158 6.38 -1.46 -7.70
N VAL A 159 5.50 -0.58 -7.23
CA VAL A 159 5.18 0.65 -7.97
C VAL A 159 6.39 1.60 -7.97
N ALA A 160 6.79 2.03 -9.17
CA ALA A 160 7.89 2.98 -9.37
C ALA A 160 7.43 4.42 -9.63
N ASP A 161 6.20 4.61 -10.13
CA ASP A 161 5.66 5.91 -10.55
C ASP A 161 4.21 6.03 -10.07
N ASP A 162 3.84 7.19 -9.54
CA ASP A 162 2.47 7.54 -9.14
C ASP A 162 1.45 7.37 -10.28
N ASN A 163 1.90 7.50 -11.53
CA ASN A 163 1.09 7.37 -12.75
C ASN A 163 1.10 5.96 -13.34
N ALA A 164 1.64 4.95 -12.64
CA ALA A 164 1.53 3.57 -13.10
C ALA A 164 0.04 3.20 -13.25
N VAL A 165 -0.35 2.81 -14.47
CA VAL A 165 -1.75 2.48 -14.80
C VAL A 165 -2.00 0.98 -14.64
N PHE A 166 -3.12 0.65 -13.99
CA PHE A 166 -3.61 -0.70 -13.77
C PHE A 166 -5.05 -0.81 -14.27
N VAL A 167 -5.41 -1.99 -14.77
CA VAL A 167 -6.81 -2.29 -15.14
C VAL A 167 -7.40 -3.17 -14.05
N ILE A 168 -8.38 -2.64 -13.32
CA ILE A 168 -9.06 -3.30 -12.20
C ILE A 168 -10.55 -3.28 -12.52
N ASN A 169 -11.17 -4.46 -12.58
CA ASN A 169 -12.60 -4.62 -12.93
C ASN A 169 -12.98 -3.86 -14.22
N GLY A 170 -12.13 -3.94 -15.25
CA GLY A 170 -12.33 -3.27 -16.54
C GLY A 170 -12.14 -1.75 -16.54
N LYS A 171 -11.79 -1.14 -15.41
CA LYS A 171 -11.51 0.30 -15.28
C LYS A 171 -10.02 0.56 -15.12
N LYS A 172 -9.55 1.65 -15.71
CA LYS A 172 -8.16 2.11 -15.54
C LYS A 172 -8.05 2.96 -14.29
N TYR A 173 -7.05 2.67 -13.47
CA TYR A 173 -6.68 3.46 -12.30
C TYR A 173 -5.18 3.72 -12.32
N THR A 174 -4.78 4.88 -11.79
CA THR A 174 -3.39 5.18 -11.47
C THR A 174 -3.08 4.73 -10.04
N SER A 175 -1.82 4.38 -9.75
CA SER A 175 -1.37 4.13 -8.37
C SER A 175 -1.68 5.28 -7.41
N ALA A 176 -1.57 6.53 -7.88
CA ALA A 176 -1.89 7.73 -7.10
C ALA A 176 -3.32 7.72 -6.55
N GLU A 177 -4.29 7.21 -7.31
CA GLU A 177 -5.67 7.12 -6.87
C GLU A 177 -5.87 6.16 -5.71
N PHE A 178 -5.04 5.13 -5.57
CA PHE A 178 -5.10 4.21 -4.45
C PHE A 178 -4.56 4.84 -3.17
N TYR A 179 -3.49 5.62 -3.25
CA TYR A 179 -2.92 6.36 -2.10
C TYR A 179 -3.89 7.38 -1.51
N ASN A 180 -4.77 7.95 -2.35
CA ASN A 180 -5.73 8.99 -1.95
C ASN A 180 -7.12 8.43 -1.57
N SER A 181 -7.31 7.11 -1.66
CA SER A 181 -8.59 6.48 -1.32
C SER A 181 -8.75 6.27 0.18
N THR A 182 -9.98 6.03 0.64
CA THR A 182 -10.17 5.51 2.00
C THR A 182 -9.65 4.08 2.06
N ILE A 183 -8.67 3.84 2.93
CA ILE A 183 -8.00 2.55 3.08
C ILE A 183 -8.09 1.98 4.48
N TYR A 184 -7.99 0.66 4.56
CA TYR A 184 -7.85 -0.12 5.78
C TYR A 184 -6.59 -0.95 5.68
N VAL A 185 -5.85 -1.06 6.79
CA VAL A 185 -4.55 -1.71 6.86
C VAL A 185 -4.64 -2.88 7.83
N PHE A 186 -4.26 -4.07 7.37
CA PHE A 186 -4.31 -5.32 8.15
C PHE A 186 -2.95 -6.00 8.17
N ASP A 187 -2.70 -6.74 9.24
CA ASP A 187 -1.44 -7.46 9.44
C ASP A 187 -1.50 -8.85 8.84
N THR A 188 -2.70 -9.43 8.73
CA THR A 188 -2.93 -10.79 8.25
C THR A 188 -4.12 -10.87 7.28
N PRO A 189 -4.14 -11.89 6.39
CA PRO A 189 -5.31 -12.18 5.57
C PRO A 189 -6.57 -12.44 6.39
N GLN A 190 -6.44 -13.06 7.57
CA GLN A 190 -7.57 -13.33 8.46
C GLN A 190 -8.22 -12.05 8.98
N GLU A 191 -7.42 -11.06 9.43
CA GLU A 191 -7.94 -9.76 9.85
C GLU A 191 -8.67 -9.04 8.72
N ALA A 192 -8.12 -9.06 7.51
CA ALA A 192 -8.76 -8.47 6.32
C ALA A 192 -10.07 -9.21 5.94
N ASN A 193 -10.11 -10.53 6.12
CA ASN A 193 -11.27 -11.36 5.85
C ASN A 193 -12.42 -11.13 6.83
N ASP A 194 -12.10 -10.94 8.11
CA ASP A 194 -13.07 -10.77 9.18
C ASP A 194 -13.56 -9.32 9.30
N PHE A 195 -12.86 -8.38 8.68
CA PHE A 195 -13.26 -6.99 8.68
C PHE A 195 -14.42 -6.73 7.72
N HIS A 196 -15.43 -6.03 8.24
CA HIS A 196 -16.55 -5.51 7.45
C HIS A 196 -16.64 -4.00 7.67
N ALA A 197 -16.32 -3.21 6.63
CA ALA A 197 -16.51 -1.76 6.73
C ALA A 197 -17.99 -1.42 6.96
N ASP A 198 -18.27 -0.44 7.82
CA ASP A 198 -19.62 -0.12 8.34
C ASP A 198 -20.68 0.19 7.26
N TYR A 199 -20.27 0.47 6.01
CA TYR A 199 -21.15 0.72 4.87
C TYR A 199 -21.48 -0.51 4.01
N THR A 200 -20.93 -1.69 4.33
CA THR A 200 -21.11 -2.93 3.54
C THR A 200 -22.41 -3.70 3.83
N ARG A 201 -23.20 -3.29 4.84
CA ARG A 201 -24.54 -3.86 5.12
C ARG A 201 -25.55 -3.68 3.97
N MET A 202 -25.23 -2.93 2.92
CA MET A 202 -26.08 -2.72 1.74
C MET A 202 -25.55 -3.38 0.45
N GLY A 203 -24.75 -4.46 0.55
CA GLY A 203 -24.28 -5.23 -0.60
C GLY A 203 -22.83 -4.94 -1.00
N GLY A 204 -21.95 -4.81 0.01
CA GLY A 204 -20.53 -4.52 -0.19
C GLY A 204 -19.80 -5.54 -1.06
N TRP A 205 -18.67 -5.09 -1.63
CA TRP A 205 -17.71 -5.95 -2.31
C TRP A 205 -17.35 -7.16 -1.43
N ASN A 206 -17.64 -8.36 -1.94
CA ASN A 206 -17.38 -9.61 -1.25
C ASN A 206 -15.94 -10.02 -1.53
N GLN A 207 -15.08 -9.90 -0.51
CA GLN A 207 -13.66 -10.18 -0.58
C GLN A 207 -13.35 -11.49 0.16
N GLU A 208 -12.50 -12.33 -0.43
CA GLU A 208 -12.07 -13.61 0.16
C GLU A 208 -10.56 -13.61 0.27
N PHE A 209 -10.03 -13.36 1.47
CA PHE A 209 -8.59 -13.36 1.74
C PHE A 209 -8.08 -14.76 2.15
N ARG A 210 -8.65 -15.81 1.55
CA ARG A 210 -8.27 -17.20 1.82
C ARG A 210 -8.01 -17.91 0.50
N MET A 211 -6.83 -18.50 0.39
CA MET A 211 -6.48 -19.36 -0.74
C MET A 211 -7.22 -20.69 -0.62
N ARG A 212 -7.91 -21.08 -1.69
CA ARG A 212 -8.52 -22.40 -1.83
C ARG A 212 -7.53 -23.34 -2.52
N LYS A 213 -7.71 -24.65 -2.33
CA LYS A 213 -6.88 -25.64 -3.02
C LYS A 213 -6.85 -25.42 -4.54
N TYR A 214 -8.01 -25.15 -5.15
CA TYR A 214 -8.11 -24.87 -6.58
C TYR A 214 -7.31 -23.63 -7.01
N ASP A 215 -7.23 -22.59 -6.17
CA ASP A 215 -6.42 -21.41 -6.45
C ASP A 215 -4.93 -21.77 -6.46
N LEU A 216 -4.48 -22.57 -5.48
CA LEU A 216 -3.10 -23.04 -5.38
C LEU A 216 -2.72 -23.98 -6.53
N ASP A 217 -3.62 -24.88 -6.94
CA ASP A 217 -3.38 -25.79 -8.05
C ASP A 217 -3.17 -25.01 -9.37
N LYS A 218 -3.96 -23.95 -9.61
CA LYS A 218 -3.78 -23.04 -10.76
C LYS A 218 -2.47 -22.29 -10.75
N ILE A 219 -2.11 -21.75 -9.58
CA ILE A 219 -0.83 -21.05 -9.43
C ILE A 219 0.32 -22.04 -9.69
N ALA A 220 0.25 -23.25 -9.15
CA ALA A 220 1.26 -24.27 -9.39
C ALA A 220 1.37 -24.65 -10.88
N GLU A 221 0.26 -24.77 -11.60
CA GLU A 221 0.25 -25.00 -13.05
C GLU A 221 0.95 -23.86 -13.80
N LEU A 222 0.56 -22.61 -13.50
CA LEU A 222 1.16 -21.40 -14.08
C LEU A 222 2.68 -21.32 -13.81
N LEU A 223 3.11 -21.69 -12.60
CA LEU A 223 4.52 -21.58 -12.22
C LEU A 223 5.40 -22.66 -12.83
N ASN A 224 4.81 -23.78 -13.27
CA ASN A 224 5.50 -24.91 -13.87
C ASN A 224 5.46 -24.93 -15.41
N SER A 225 4.68 -24.05 -16.04
CA SER A 225 4.68 -23.82 -17.49
C SER A 225 5.85 -22.96 -17.94
#